data_AF-A0A1C0U6G0-F1
#
_entry.id   AF-A0A1C0U6G0-F1
#
_cell.length_a   1.000
_cell.length_b   1.000
_cell.length_c   1.000
_cell.angle_alpha   90.00
_cell.angle_beta   90.00
_cell.angle_gamma   90.00
#
_symmetry.space_group_name_H-M   'P 1'
#
loop_
_entity.id
_entity.type
_entity.pdbx_description
1 polymer ?
#
loop_
_entity_poly.entity_id
_entity_poly.type
_entity_poly.pdbx_seq_one_letter_code
_entity_poly.pdbx_strand_id
1 'polypeptide(L)'
;MKGLARRHFAKKAVKITPEVKKWIKRLIWQDLSPEQVVDYLKRHKGIFLHHETIYRLIYQDKREGGDLWQHLRIARKPYRKRYGRYERRGKIKNRVSIDERPEIVDKKERIGDWEGDTIIGKDKKSVLLTLVDRKTLYTIIVKLDSKQASEVAKAAVKVLYPLKQKVKTITFDNGLEFADHEIIGEE
;
A
#
# COMPACT_ATOMS: atom_id res chain seq x y z
N MET A 1 13.61 -43.09 -13.98
CA MET A 1 14.18 -42.71 -15.30
C MET A 1 13.14 -42.62 -16.44
N LYS A 2 12.09 -43.45 -16.52
CA LYS A 2 11.08 -43.38 -17.62
C LYS A 2 10.14 -42.16 -17.62
N GLY A 3 9.91 -41.52 -16.47
CA GLY A 3 8.99 -40.36 -16.34
C GLY A 3 9.55 -39.02 -16.85
N LEU A 4 10.85 -38.79 -16.71
CA LEU A 4 11.51 -37.57 -17.23
C LEU A 4 11.57 -37.58 -18.76
N ALA A 5 11.91 -38.73 -19.36
CA ALA A 5 11.93 -38.90 -20.81
C ALA A 5 10.55 -38.63 -21.44
N ARG A 6 9.45 -39.17 -20.87
CA ARG A 6 8.09 -38.92 -21.37
C ARG A 6 7.70 -37.43 -21.36
N ARG A 7 8.13 -36.65 -20.37
CA ARG A 7 7.87 -35.18 -20.33
C ARG A 7 8.70 -34.40 -21.36
N HIS A 8 9.89 -34.89 -21.69
CA HIS A 8 10.80 -34.22 -22.62
C HIS A 8 10.37 -34.41 -24.08
N PHE A 9 9.81 -35.58 -24.42
CA PHE A 9 9.33 -35.92 -25.78
C PHE A 9 7.83 -35.67 -26.01
N ALA A 10 7.07 -35.26 -24.99
CA ALA A 10 5.67 -34.90 -25.18
C ALA A 10 5.56 -33.65 -26.07
N LYS A 11 4.85 -33.77 -27.20
CA LYS A 11 4.47 -32.61 -28.03
C LYS A 11 3.64 -31.65 -27.17
N LYS A 12 4.28 -30.59 -26.68
CA LYS A 12 3.58 -29.53 -25.95
C LYS A 12 2.75 -28.76 -26.96
N ALA A 13 1.45 -28.60 -26.69
CA ALA A 13 0.61 -27.71 -27.48
C ALA A 13 1.18 -26.29 -27.37
N VAL A 14 1.80 -25.80 -28.44
CA VAL A 14 2.35 -24.44 -28.51
C VAL A 14 1.19 -23.51 -28.82
N LYS A 15 0.61 -22.91 -27.78
CA LYS A 15 -0.47 -21.92 -27.93
C LYS A 15 0.01 -20.60 -28.55
N ILE A 16 1.31 -20.32 -28.50
CA ILE A 16 1.92 -19.11 -29.09
C ILE A 16 2.42 -19.46 -30.50
N THR A 17 1.53 -19.47 -31.47
CA THR A 17 1.93 -19.54 -32.88
C THR A 17 2.58 -18.22 -33.32
N PRO A 18 3.29 -18.16 -34.46
CA PRO A 18 3.83 -16.91 -35.00
C PRO A 18 2.77 -15.80 -35.17
N GLU A 19 1.56 -16.19 -35.54
CA GLU A 19 0.42 -15.27 -35.67
C GLU A 19 -0.01 -14.70 -34.32
N VAL A 20 -0.16 -15.55 -33.29
CA VAL A 20 -0.50 -15.11 -31.94
C VAL A 20 0.59 -14.21 -31.37
N LYS A 21 1.86 -14.52 -31.61
CA LYS A 21 3.00 -13.66 -31.23
C LYS A 21 2.90 -12.28 -31.88
N LYS A 22 2.52 -12.21 -33.16
CA LYS A 22 2.31 -10.93 -33.88
C LYS A 22 1.20 -10.10 -33.25
N TRP A 23 0.08 -10.72 -32.87
CA TRP A 23 -1.01 -10.01 -32.17
C TRP A 23 -0.59 -9.51 -30.79
N ILE A 24 0.10 -10.35 -29.99
CA ILE A 24 0.61 -9.94 -28.68
C ILE A 24 1.52 -8.72 -28.82
N LYS A 25 2.50 -8.75 -29.73
CA LYS A 25 3.41 -7.61 -29.98
C LYS A 25 2.64 -6.33 -30.34
N ARG A 26 1.70 -6.43 -31.28
CA ARG A 26 0.89 -5.27 -31.70
C ARG A 26 0.10 -4.65 -30.54
N LEU A 27 -0.53 -5.48 -29.71
CA LEU A 27 -1.35 -5.00 -28.60
C LEU A 27 -0.47 -4.41 -27.48
N ILE A 28 0.68 -5.00 -27.20
CA ILE A 28 1.66 -4.43 -26.27
C ILE A 28 2.18 -3.07 -26.78
N TRP A 29 2.49 -2.92 -28.07
CA TRP A 29 2.88 -1.63 -28.66
C TRP A 29 1.78 -0.54 -28.60
N GLN A 30 0.52 -0.93 -28.36
CA GLN A 30 -0.59 -0.02 -28.10
C GLN A 30 -0.76 0.30 -26.61
N ASP A 31 0.25 -0.01 -25.79
CA ASP A 31 0.31 0.21 -24.34
C ASP A 31 -0.79 -0.55 -23.54
N LEU A 32 -1.30 -1.68 -24.08
CA LEU A 32 -2.18 -2.59 -23.33
C LEU A 32 -1.36 -3.40 -22.31
N SER A 33 -1.90 -3.61 -21.12
CA SER A 33 -1.28 -4.50 -20.12
C SER A 33 -1.39 -5.97 -20.53
N PRO A 34 -0.50 -6.86 -20.07
CA PRO A 34 -0.59 -8.30 -20.33
C PRO A 34 -1.97 -8.91 -20.02
N GLU A 35 -2.64 -8.46 -18.97
CA GLU A 35 -4.00 -8.87 -18.61
C GLU A 35 -5.01 -8.40 -19.67
N GLN A 36 -4.91 -7.15 -20.14
CA GLN A 36 -5.76 -6.61 -21.20
C GLN A 36 -5.54 -7.33 -22.54
N VAL A 37 -4.30 -7.72 -22.85
CA VAL A 37 -3.99 -8.49 -24.06
C VAL A 37 -4.62 -9.88 -24.00
N VAL A 38 -4.55 -10.57 -22.86
CA VAL A 38 -5.24 -11.87 -22.67
C VAL A 38 -6.74 -11.71 -22.88
N ASP A 39 -7.34 -10.69 -22.27
CA ASP A 39 -8.76 -10.40 -22.40
C ASP A 39 -9.18 -10.11 -23.84
N TYR A 40 -8.37 -9.31 -24.55
CA TYR A 40 -8.60 -9.02 -25.96
C TYR A 40 -8.54 -10.28 -26.83
N LEU A 41 -7.50 -11.11 -26.64
CA LEU A 41 -7.33 -12.37 -27.37
C LEU A 41 -8.46 -13.35 -27.10
N LYS A 42 -8.93 -13.42 -25.85
CA LYS A 42 -10.08 -14.24 -25.47
C LYS A 42 -11.35 -13.78 -26.19
N ARG A 43 -11.65 -12.47 -26.17
CA ARG A 43 -12.90 -11.91 -26.71
C ARG A 43 -12.95 -11.88 -28.24
N HIS A 44 -11.83 -11.56 -28.90
CA HIS A 44 -11.82 -11.29 -30.35
C HIS A 44 -11.15 -12.36 -31.19
N LYS A 45 -10.37 -13.27 -30.57
CA LYS A 45 -9.62 -14.32 -31.28
C LYS A 45 -9.90 -15.73 -30.73
N GLY A 46 -10.71 -15.88 -29.69
CA GLY A 46 -11.00 -17.16 -29.06
C GLY A 46 -9.77 -17.83 -28.43
N ILE A 47 -8.72 -17.06 -28.13
CA ILE A 47 -7.44 -17.58 -27.63
C ILE A 47 -7.34 -17.36 -26.13
N PHE A 48 -7.09 -18.47 -25.41
CA PHE A 48 -6.99 -18.49 -23.96
C PHE A 48 -5.55 -18.67 -23.52
N LEU A 49 -4.96 -17.58 -23.02
CA LEU A 49 -3.61 -17.53 -22.46
C LEU A 49 -3.66 -17.04 -21.02
N HIS A 50 -2.68 -17.44 -20.21
CA HIS A 50 -2.45 -16.80 -18.91
C HIS A 50 -1.59 -15.55 -19.12
N HIS A 51 -1.82 -14.46 -18.38
CA HIS A 51 -1.09 -13.19 -18.54
C HIS A 51 0.43 -13.37 -18.34
N GLU A 52 0.84 -14.28 -17.46
CA GLU A 52 2.25 -14.68 -17.28
C GLU A 52 2.90 -15.19 -18.58
N THR A 53 2.13 -15.77 -19.49
CA THR A 53 2.63 -16.20 -20.81
C THR A 53 3.14 -15.00 -21.62
N ILE A 54 2.46 -13.86 -21.50
CA ILE A 54 2.83 -12.62 -22.16
C ILE A 54 4.01 -11.97 -21.44
N TYR A 55 4.04 -11.96 -20.10
CA TYR A 55 5.21 -11.50 -19.35
C TYR A 55 6.48 -12.27 -19.73
N ARG A 56 6.41 -13.60 -19.79
CA ARG A 56 7.54 -14.45 -20.23
C ARG A 56 8.02 -14.10 -21.64
N LEU A 57 7.11 -13.78 -22.56
CA LEU A 57 7.43 -13.33 -23.92
C LEU A 57 8.12 -11.98 -23.91
N ILE A 58 7.62 -11.01 -23.14
CA ILE A 58 8.20 -9.68 -23.00
C ILE A 58 9.60 -9.77 -22.37
N TYR A 59 9.80 -10.61 -21.36
CA TYR A 59 11.11 -10.82 -20.74
C TYR A 59 12.09 -11.56 -21.64
N GLN A 60 11.61 -12.47 -22.48
CA GLN A 60 12.43 -13.08 -23.51
C GLN A 60 12.85 -12.05 -24.57
N ASP A 61 11.90 -11.28 -25.11
CA ASP A 61 12.16 -10.22 -26.09
C ASP A 61 13.17 -9.19 -25.54
N LYS A 62 13.03 -8.78 -24.27
CA LYS A 62 14.00 -7.93 -23.57
C LYS A 62 15.41 -8.53 -23.52
N ARG A 63 15.55 -9.82 -23.23
CA ARG A 63 16.86 -10.51 -23.21
C ARG A 63 17.49 -10.61 -24.59
N GLU A 64 16.65 -10.64 -25.63
CA GLU A 64 17.05 -10.65 -27.05
C GLU A 64 17.29 -9.23 -27.59
N GLY A 65 17.22 -8.19 -26.76
CA GLY A 65 17.47 -6.79 -27.14
C GLY A 65 16.24 -6.04 -27.67
N GLY A 66 15.04 -6.63 -27.56
CA GLY A 66 13.78 -6.01 -27.95
C GLY A 66 13.24 -4.98 -26.95
N ASP A 67 12.16 -4.30 -27.35
CA ASP A 67 11.64 -3.08 -26.72
C ASP A 67 10.26 -3.25 -26.08
N LEU A 68 9.63 -4.43 -26.16
CA LEU A 68 8.25 -4.64 -25.68
C LEU A 68 8.05 -4.24 -24.20
N TRP A 69 9.10 -4.39 -23.39
CA TRP A 69 9.06 -4.04 -21.96
C TRP A 69 8.85 -2.55 -21.72
N GLN A 70 9.22 -1.67 -22.66
CA GLN A 70 9.09 -0.22 -22.55
C GLN A 70 7.62 0.25 -22.64
N HIS A 71 6.74 -0.61 -23.15
CA HIS A 71 5.30 -0.39 -23.27
C HIS A 71 4.50 -0.88 -22.06
N LEU A 72 5.18 -1.46 -21.07
CA LEU A 72 4.55 -1.75 -19.78
C LEU A 72 4.37 -0.46 -18.97
N ARG A 73 3.16 -0.28 -18.42
CA ARG A 73 2.77 0.92 -17.65
C ARG A 73 3.74 1.29 -16.51
N ILE A 74 4.41 0.31 -15.92
CA ILE A 74 5.33 0.49 -14.79
C ILE A 74 6.77 0.75 -15.27
N ALA A 75 7.16 0.23 -16.45
CA ALA A 75 8.54 0.31 -16.94
C ALA A 75 9.01 1.74 -17.23
N ARG A 76 8.10 2.63 -17.62
CA ARG A 76 8.39 4.05 -17.89
C ARG A 76 8.62 4.89 -16.63
N LYS A 77 8.30 4.39 -15.45
CA LYS A 77 8.53 5.12 -14.19
C LYS A 77 9.87 4.67 -13.62
N PRO A 78 10.95 5.47 -13.70
CA PRO A 78 12.10 5.20 -12.86
C PRO A 78 11.60 5.18 -11.41
N TYR A 79 11.82 4.07 -10.72
CA TYR A 79 11.64 4.02 -9.27
C TYR A 79 12.61 5.03 -8.67
N ARG A 80 12.12 6.25 -8.44
CA ARG A 80 12.92 7.36 -7.95
C ARG A 80 13.16 7.11 -6.47
N LYS A 81 14.20 6.34 -6.15
CA LYS A 81 14.75 6.30 -4.78
C LYS A 81 15.06 7.75 -4.39
N ARG A 82 14.48 8.24 -3.30
CA ARG A 82 14.77 9.57 -2.74
C ARG A 82 16.18 9.57 -2.14
N TYR A 83 17.21 9.56 -2.98
CA TYR A 83 18.57 9.85 -2.51
C TYR A 83 18.75 11.37 -2.44
N GLY A 84 19.38 11.87 -1.37
CA GLY A 84 19.90 13.25 -1.33
C GLY A 84 19.18 14.26 -0.43
N ARG A 85 18.26 13.85 0.46
CA ARG A 85 17.79 14.74 1.54
C ARG A 85 17.92 14.02 2.87
N TYR A 86 18.87 14.47 3.69
CA TYR A 86 18.86 14.14 5.11
C TYR A 86 17.50 14.54 5.67
N GLU A 87 16.84 13.60 6.34
CA GLU A 87 15.53 13.81 6.95
C GLU A 87 15.70 14.78 8.14
N ARG A 88 15.54 16.08 7.88
CA ARG A 88 15.67 17.16 8.89
C ARG A 88 14.49 17.27 9.85
N ARG A 89 13.54 16.36 9.72
CA ARG A 89 12.19 16.46 10.30
C ARG A 89 12.14 16.02 11.77
N GLY A 90 13.27 15.61 12.34
CA GLY A 90 13.32 15.03 13.68
C GLY A 90 12.84 13.58 13.67
N LYS A 91 13.07 12.87 14.77
CA LYS A 91 12.54 11.52 15.01
C LYS A 91 11.61 11.58 16.21
N ILE A 92 10.54 10.80 16.18
CA ILE A 92 9.69 10.57 17.35
C ILE A 92 10.55 9.84 18.39
N LYS A 93 10.76 10.48 19.55
CA LYS A 93 11.48 9.87 20.67
C LYS A 93 10.59 8.79 21.30
N ASN A 94 11.20 7.74 21.85
CA ASN A 94 10.50 6.70 22.61
C ASN A 94 9.27 6.07 21.92
N ARG A 95 9.23 6.08 20.57
CA ARG A 95 8.16 5.42 19.83
C ARG A 95 8.10 3.93 20.20
N VAL A 96 6.90 3.43 20.44
CA VAL A 96 6.63 2.01 20.67
C VAL A 96 6.19 1.38 19.35
N SER A 97 6.72 0.21 19.00
CA SER A 97 6.29 -0.45 17.76
C SER A 97 4.83 -0.90 17.86
N ILE A 98 4.11 -0.87 16.74
CA ILE A 98 2.77 -1.47 16.66
C ILE A 98 2.82 -2.98 16.95
N ASP A 99 3.96 -3.63 16.72
CA ASP A 99 4.17 -5.04 17.01
C ASP A 99 4.22 -5.35 18.52
N GLU A 100 4.49 -4.35 19.36
CA GLU A 100 4.51 -4.50 20.82
C GLU A 100 3.11 -4.38 21.46
N ARG A 101 2.10 -4.11 20.65
CA ARG A 101 0.72 -3.94 21.09
C ARG A 101 0.13 -5.26 21.59
N PRO A 102 -0.65 -5.26 22.69
CA PRO A 102 -1.32 -6.46 23.16
C PRO A 102 -2.29 -7.03 22.13
N GLU A 103 -2.35 -8.36 21.98
CA GLU A 103 -3.20 -9.03 20.99
C GLU A 103 -4.69 -8.65 21.09
N ILE A 104 -5.19 -8.37 22.29
CA ILE A 104 -6.58 -7.98 22.53
C ILE A 104 -6.99 -6.74 21.74
N VAL A 105 -6.05 -5.83 21.50
CA VAL A 105 -6.31 -4.58 20.80
C VAL A 105 -6.54 -4.89 19.31
N ASP A 106 -5.85 -5.88 18.73
CA ASP A 106 -5.99 -6.30 17.32
C ASP A 106 -7.29 -7.05 17.04
N LYS A 107 -7.78 -7.77 18.04
CA LYS A 107 -9.09 -8.43 17.99
C LYS A 107 -10.25 -7.43 17.96
N LYS A 108 -10.03 -6.17 18.39
CA LYS A 108 -11.07 -5.11 18.49
C LYS A 108 -12.26 -5.53 19.36
N GLU A 109 -11.99 -6.32 20.41
CA GLU A 109 -13.03 -6.96 21.23
C GLU A 109 -13.39 -6.19 22.51
N ARG A 110 -12.64 -5.15 22.88
CA ARG A 110 -12.95 -4.29 24.04
C ARG A 110 -13.10 -2.81 23.67
N ILE A 111 -13.82 -2.09 24.52
CA ILE A 111 -13.93 -0.62 24.45
C ILE A 111 -12.72 -0.02 25.16
N GLY A 112 -12.21 1.10 24.67
CA GLY A 112 -11.12 1.86 25.27
C GLY A 112 -9.81 1.81 24.49
N ASP A 113 -9.79 1.14 23.34
CA ASP A 113 -8.61 1.08 22.48
C ASP A 113 -8.80 2.10 21.34
N TRP A 114 -8.13 3.26 21.48
CA TRP A 114 -8.30 4.41 20.60
C TRP A 114 -7.25 4.45 19.50
N GLU A 115 -7.65 4.96 18.34
CA GLU A 115 -6.78 5.31 17.22
C GLU A 115 -6.89 6.80 16.95
N GLY A 116 -5.76 7.48 16.88
CA GLY A 116 -5.68 8.90 16.60
C GLY A 116 -5.07 9.18 15.24
N ASP A 117 -5.69 10.08 14.49
CA ASP A 117 -5.21 10.56 13.18
C ASP A 117 -5.48 12.07 13.02
N THR A 118 -4.71 12.73 12.17
CA THR A 118 -4.96 14.14 11.79
C THR A 118 -5.43 14.27 10.35
N ILE A 119 -6.53 15.01 10.17
CA ILE A 119 -7.00 15.42 8.85
C ILE A 119 -6.54 16.84 8.60
N ILE A 120 -5.69 17.01 7.58
CA ILE A 120 -5.18 18.32 7.17
C ILE A 120 -5.99 18.81 5.96
N GLY A 121 -6.67 19.94 6.13
CA GLY A 121 -7.45 20.57 5.08
C GLY A 121 -6.60 21.18 3.97
N LYS A 122 -7.27 21.64 2.91
CA LYS A 122 -6.64 22.28 1.75
C LYS A 122 -5.72 23.44 2.19
N ASP A 123 -4.57 23.55 1.53
CA ASP A 123 -3.54 24.55 1.80
C ASP A 123 -3.00 24.53 3.25
N LYS A 124 -3.24 23.45 4.01
CA LYS A 124 -2.86 23.31 5.43
C LYS A 124 -3.45 24.39 6.34
N LYS A 125 -4.61 24.96 5.95
CA LYS A 125 -5.30 26.03 6.68
C LYS A 125 -6.18 25.53 7.83
N SER A 126 -6.43 24.24 7.90
CA SER A 126 -7.21 23.62 8.97
C SER A 126 -6.64 22.26 9.30
N VAL A 127 -6.75 21.90 10.57
CA VAL A 127 -6.31 20.62 11.11
C VAL A 127 -7.45 20.10 11.98
N LEU A 128 -7.84 18.85 11.77
CA LEU A 128 -8.74 18.14 12.67
C LEU A 128 -7.96 16.98 13.30
N LEU A 129 -8.06 16.83 14.61
CA LEU A 129 -7.70 15.59 15.29
C LEU A 129 -8.95 14.69 15.32
N THR A 130 -8.77 13.44 14.91
CA THR A 130 -9.79 12.40 15.02
C THR A 130 -9.30 11.35 16.01
N LEU A 131 -10.18 10.93 16.93
CA LEU A 131 -9.93 9.88 17.90
C LEU A 131 -11.07 8.88 17.81
N VAL A 132 -10.75 7.63 17.47
CA VAL A 132 -11.74 6.60 17.17
C VAL A 132 -11.54 5.40 18.09
N ASP A 133 -12.56 5.02 18.84
CA ASP A 133 -12.57 3.74 19.55
C ASP A 133 -12.66 2.58 18.54
N ARG A 134 -11.68 1.69 18.54
CA ARG A 134 -11.52 0.66 17.49
C ARG A 134 -12.61 -0.41 17.50
N LYS A 135 -13.35 -0.58 18.60
CA LYS A 135 -14.46 -1.55 18.69
C LYS A 135 -15.79 -0.94 18.25
N THR A 136 -16.13 0.21 18.82
CA THR A 136 -17.45 0.84 18.65
C THR A 136 -17.50 1.82 17.47
N LEU A 137 -16.33 2.23 16.96
CA LEU A 137 -16.16 3.32 16.01
C LEU A 137 -16.67 4.68 16.54
N TYR A 138 -16.89 4.78 17.85
CA TYR A 138 -17.21 6.05 18.47
C TYR A 138 -16.07 7.04 18.20
N THR A 139 -16.41 8.15 17.56
CA THR A 139 -15.44 9.07 16.98
C THR A 139 -15.58 10.44 17.63
N ILE A 140 -14.48 10.95 18.16
CA ILE A 140 -14.34 12.33 18.61
C ILE A 140 -13.55 13.09 17.55
N ILE A 141 -14.07 14.23 17.11
CA ILE A 141 -13.39 15.11 16.14
C ILE A 141 -13.18 16.47 16.80
N VAL A 142 -11.93 16.94 16.81
CA VAL A 142 -11.53 18.22 17.41
C VAL A 142 -10.87 19.06 16.34
N LYS A 143 -11.34 20.30 16.17
CA LYS A 143 -10.64 21.28 15.34
C LYS A 143 -9.44 21.83 16.10
N LEU A 144 -8.28 21.83 15.46
CA LEU A 144 -7.02 22.39 15.97
C LEU A 144 -6.65 23.65 15.19
N ASP A 145 -5.95 24.56 15.85
CA ASP A 145 -5.42 25.79 15.25
C ASP A 145 -4.09 25.50 14.55
N SER A 146 -3.33 24.52 15.03
CA SER A 146 -2.11 24.03 14.39
C SER A 146 -1.90 22.53 14.56
N LYS A 147 -0.97 21.96 13.76
CA LYS A 147 -0.53 20.57 13.86
C LYS A 147 0.73 20.38 14.71
N GLN A 148 1.02 21.33 15.60
CA GLN A 148 2.15 21.20 16.52
C GLN A 148 1.87 20.04 17.48
N ALA A 149 2.88 19.20 17.72
CA ALA A 149 2.70 17.97 18.48
C ALA A 149 2.15 18.22 19.89
N SER A 150 2.63 19.26 20.56
CA SER A 150 2.15 19.66 21.88
C SER A 150 0.69 20.14 21.88
N GLU A 151 0.22 20.77 20.80
CA GLU A 151 -1.18 21.19 20.67
C GLU A 151 -2.10 19.98 20.43
N VAL A 152 -1.67 19.07 19.56
CA VAL A 152 -2.37 17.80 19.28
C VAL A 152 -2.48 16.97 20.57
N ALA A 153 -1.38 16.82 21.32
CA ALA A 153 -1.35 16.07 22.57
C ALA A 153 -2.27 16.69 23.63
N LYS A 154 -2.20 18.01 23.86
CA LYS A 154 -3.08 18.71 24.80
C LYS A 154 -4.56 18.57 24.43
N ALA A 155 -4.88 18.66 23.14
CA ALA A 155 -6.24 18.48 22.66
C ALA A 155 -6.73 17.04 22.90
N ALA A 156 -5.91 16.04 22.60
CA ALA A 156 -6.21 14.63 22.85
C ALA A 156 -6.47 14.35 24.33
N VAL A 157 -5.58 14.80 25.21
CA VAL A 157 -5.74 14.67 26.67
C VAL A 157 -7.04 15.32 27.10
N LYS A 158 -7.27 16.59 26.74
CA LYS A 158 -8.47 17.34 27.14
C LYS A 158 -9.77 16.61 26.81
N VAL A 159 -9.89 16.03 25.62
CA VAL A 159 -11.14 15.37 25.19
C VAL A 159 -11.27 13.94 25.69
N LEU A 160 -10.16 13.26 25.94
CA LEU A 160 -10.16 11.90 26.52
C LEU A 160 -10.21 11.91 28.05
N TYR A 161 -9.86 13.02 28.71
CA TYR A 161 -9.84 13.14 30.17
C TYR A 161 -11.15 12.72 30.84
N PRO A 162 -12.35 13.11 30.35
CA PRO A 162 -13.62 12.64 30.92
C PRO A 162 -13.82 11.12 30.80
N LEU A 163 -13.10 10.47 29.88
CA LEU A 163 -13.15 9.04 29.62
C LEU A 163 -11.91 8.30 30.13
N LYS A 164 -10.99 8.97 30.85
CA LYS A 164 -9.66 8.44 31.21
C LYS A 164 -9.70 7.02 31.79
N GLN A 165 -10.64 6.75 32.69
CA GLN A 165 -10.80 5.43 33.33
C GLN A 165 -11.17 4.30 32.35
N LYS A 166 -11.74 4.65 31.19
CA LYS A 166 -12.14 3.74 30.12
C LYS A 166 -11.11 3.66 29.00
N VAL A 167 -10.17 4.60 28.90
CA VAL A 167 -9.06 4.54 27.93
C VAL A 167 -8.09 3.44 28.38
N LYS A 168 -7.77 2.52 27.46
CA LYS A 168 -6.86 1.38 27.68
C LYS A 168 -5.59 1.54 26.87
N THR A 169 -5.71 1.88 25.60
CA THR A 169 -4.57 2.21 24.73
C THR A 169 -4.95 3.34 23.80
N ILE A 170 -3.96 4.09 23.34
CA ILE A 170 -4.10 4.97 22.20
C ILE A 170 -2.95 4.74 21.23
N THR A 171 -3.25 4.64 19.94
CA THR A 171 -2.24 4.45 18.89
C THR A 171 -2.34 5.56 17.86
N PHE A 172 -1.18 6.06 17.43
CA PHE A 172 -1.05 7.05 16.37
C PHE A 172 -0.21 6.47 15.23
N ASP A 173 -0.28 7.09 14.06
CA ASP A 173 0.73 6.84 13.03
C ASP A 173 2.09 7.47 13.44
N ASN A 174 3.12 7.23 12.64
CA ASN A 174 4.44 7.84 12.89
C ASN A 174 4.53 9.30 12.35
N GLY A 175 3.40 10.02 12.32
CA GLY A 175 3.33 11.44 12.03
C GLY A 175 4.02 12.27 13.11
N LEU A 176 4.68 13.36 12.71
CA LEU A 176 5.42 14.22 13.65
C LEU A 176 4.52 15.11 14.49
N GLU A 177 3.29 15.31 14.04
CA GLU A 177 2.17 15.82 14.82
C GLU A 177 1.87 14.98 16.08
N PHE A 178 2.40 13.76 16.18
CA PHE A 178 2.28 12.90 17.36
C PHE A 178 3.61 12.69 18.09
N ALA A 179 4.62 13.54 17.82
CA ALA A 179 5.93 13.41 18.45
C ALA A 179 5.87 13.49 19.99
N ASP A 180 4.89 14.20 20.54
CA ASP A 180 4.69 14.40 21.98
C ASP A 180 3.65 13.41 22.57
N HIS A 181 3.49 12.22 21.99
CA HIS A 181 2.55 11.18 22.42
C HIS A 181 2.73 10.73 23.88
N GLU A 182 3.94 10.83 24.44
CA GLU A 182 4.21 10.49 25.85
C GLU A 182 3.36 11.30 26.82
N ILE A 183 3.08 12.57 26.51
CA ILE A 183 2.19 13.45 27.33
C ILE A 183 0.81 12.80 27.50
N ILE A 184 0.31 12.15 26.45
CA ILE A 184 -1.01 11.51 26.45
C ILE A 184 -0.99 10.23 27.31
N GLY A 185 0.15 9.55 27.37
CA GLY A 185 0.32 8.35 28.20
C GLY A 185 0.51 8.65 29.69
N GLU A 186 1.01 9.83 30.03
CA GLU A 186 1.26 10.27 31.41
C GLU A 186 0.02 10.88 32.10
N GLU A 187 -0.85 11.57 31.36
CA GLU A 187 -2.01 12.33 31.88
C GLU A 187 -3.33 11.55 32.01
#